data_AF-A0A235FE18-F1
#
_entry.id   AF-A0A235FE18-F1
#
_cell.length_a   1.000
_cell.length_b   1.000
_cell.length_c   1.000
_cell.angle_alpha   90.00
_cell.angle_beta   90.00
_cell.angle_gamma   90.00
#
_symmetry.space_group_name_H-M   'P 1'
#
loop_
_entity.id
_entity.type
_entity.pdbx_description
1 polymer ?
#
loop_
_entity_poly.entity_id
_entity_poly.type
_entity_poly.pdbx_seq_one_letter_code
_entity_poly.pdbx_strand_id
1 'polypeptide(L)'
;MKLAGNKKKILLIYGGLILAAAVVLGSVKMLEGGSLPSLPLMETAALKKKVEEKEGSPVSLGNQKELDFLKKFKTLTYEKAVAFQDGAEDDVQNIISKQHGYLNDLAGYGGADVFNGEAESYSSEWNELKHDIEWLRSSGFAASRVWNDMDRAKALAFVAVYYDDSMSLRYLHRIFHDLDVKLNDYEDKDNQYWNATDAFGDNSDNVQDHLDGAR
;
A
#
# COMPACT_ATOMS: atom_id res chain seq x y z
N MET A 1 19.15 21.57 45.04
CA MET A 1 20.48 20.92 45.02
C MET A 1 20.28 19.44 44.71
N LYS A 2 20.84 18.98 43.57
CA LYS A 2 21.21 17.60 43.13
C LYS A 2 20.33 16.40 43.58
N LEU A 3 19.60 15.78 42.62
CA LEU A 3 19.93 14.57 41.84
C LEU A 3 19.84 13.24 42.63
N ALA A 4 18.90 12.36 42.24
CA ALA A 4 19.16 10.94 41.96
C ALA A 4 17.86 10.24 41.49
N GLY A 5 17.68 10.11 40.17
CA GLY A 5 16.65 9.28 39.55
C GLY A 5 17.31 8.24 38.65
N ASN A 6 17.26 6.99 39.08
CA ASN A 6 18.02 5.85 38.57
C ASN A 6 17.50 5.41 37.19
N LYS A 7 18.28 5.60 36.11
CA LYS A 7 17.95 5.06 34.77
C LYS A 7 18.55 3.67 34.60
N LYS A 8 17.71 2.62 34.61
CA LYS A 8 18.08 1.28 34.16
C LYS A 8 18.29 1.30 32.64
N LYS A 9 19.51 1.02 32.19
CA LYS A 9 19.81 0.70 30.79
C LYS A 9 19.44 -0.77 30.56
N ILE A 10 18.47 -1.02 29.69
CA ILE A 10 18.23 -2.35 29.11
C ILE A 10 18.92 -2.36 27.76
N LEU A 11 19.97 -3.17 27.66
CA LEU A 11 20.71 -3.48 26.45
C LEU A 11 20.02 -4.70 25.82
N LEU A 12 19.31 -4.50 24.72
CA LEU A 12 18.81 -5.61 23.90
C LEU A 12 19.75 -5.78 22.71
N ILE A 13 20.57 -6.82 22.78
CA ILE A 13 21.38 -7.33 21.67
C ILE A 13 20.47 -8.30 20.92
N TYR A 14 20.00 -7.91 19.74
CA TYR A 14 19.49 -8.87 18.75
C TYR A 14 20.44 -8.89 17.56
N GLY A 15 21.26 -9.95 17.52
CA GLY A 15 21.97 -10.35 16.32
C GLY A 15 20.99 -10.98 15.34
N GLY A 16 20.74 -10.28 14.24
CA GLY A 16 20.08 -10.83 13.05
C GLY A 16 21.12 -10.93 11.94
N LEU A 17 21.43 -12.16 11.54
CA LEU A 17 22.32 -12.49 10.42
C LEU A 17 21.72 -11.91 9.13
N ILE A 18 22.41 -10.96 8.50
CA ILE A 18 22.09 -10.53 7.12
C ILE A 18 22.77 -11.51 6.18
N LEU A 19 22.00 -12.41 5.57
CA LEU A 19 22.44 -13.20 4.43
C LEU A 19 22.23 -12.36 3.17
N ALA A 20 23.24 -11.57 2.81
CA ALA A 20 23.31 -10.89 1.52
C ALA A 20 23.64 -11.93 0.44
N ALA A 21 22.64 -12.36 -0.33
CA ALA A 21 22.87 -13.10 -1.56
C ALA A 21 23.34 -12.11 -2.63
N ALA A 22 24.66 -11.97 -2.78
CA ALA A 22 25.27 -11.24 -3.88
C ALA A 22 25.05 -12.00 -5.19
N VAL A 23 24.22 -11.47 -6.07
CA VAL A 23 24.16 -11.91 -7.47
C VAL A 23 25.34 -11.27 -8.20
N VAL A 24 26.43 -12.03 -8.34
CA VAL A 24 27.55 -11.64 -9.20
C VAL A 24 27.20 -12.04 -10.63
N LEU A 25 26.72 -11.08 -11.43
CA LEU A 25 26.69 -11.16 -12.88
C LEU A 25 28.09 -10.77 -13.39
N GLY A 26 28.95 -11.78 -13.55
CA GLY A 26 30.29 -11.66 -14.12
C GLY A 26 30.42 -12.43 -15.42
N SER A 27 30.63 -11.70 -16.51
CA SER A 27 30.77 -12.15 -17.90
C SER A 27 31.77 -13.30 -18.10
N VAL A 28 31.32 -14.42 -18.69
CA VAL A 28 32.19 -15.54 -19.09
C VAL A 28 32.82 -15.25 -20.46
N LYS A 29 34.15 -15.08 -20.45
CA LYS A 29 35.00 -15.11 -21.65
C LYS A 29 35.12 -16.57 -22.13
N MET A 30 34.80 -16.79 -23.41
CA MET A 30 34.98 -18.04 -24.14
C MET A 30 36.46 -18.42 -24.23
N LEU A 31 36.81 -19.63 -23.79
CA LEU A 31 38.03 -20.36 -24.16
C LEU A 31 37.70 -21.86 -24.28
N GLU A 32 38.41 -22.49 -25.21
CA GLU A 32 38.09 -23.69 -25.97
C GLU A 32 38.18 -25.02 -25.19
N GLY A 33 37.41 -26.03 -25.66
CA GLY A 33 37.79 -27.45 -25.61
C GLY A 33 37.56 -28.21 -24.30
N GLY A 34 36.33 -28.65 -24.05
CA GLY A 34 36.04 -29.65 -23.02
C GLY A 34 34.57 -30.07 -23.00
N SER A 35 34.32 -31.38 -23.16
CA SER A 35 33.00 -32.01 -23.08
C SER A 35 32.31 -31.67 -21.75
N LEU A 36 31.20 -30.94 -21.80
CA LEU A 36 30.34 -30.69 -20.63
C LEU A 36 29.61 -31.98 -20.21
N PRO A 37 29.55 -32.32 -18.92
CA PRO A 37 28.60 -33.32 -18.45
C PRO A 37 27.17 -32.76 -18.57
N SER A 38 26.27 -33.55 -19.14
CA SER A 38 24.84 -33.26 -19.19
C SER A 38 24.30 -33.13 -17.76
N LEU A 39 23.90 -31.92 -17.37
CA LEU A 39 23.13 -31.70 -16.16
C LEU A 39 21.74 -32.35 -16.33
N PRO A 40 21.20 -33.03 -15.31
CA PRO A 40 19.86 -33.58 -15.40
C PRO A 40 18.86 -32.42 -15.50
N LEU A 41 17.93 -32.52 -16.45
CA LEU A 41 16.71 -31.73 -16.48
C LEU A 41 15.96 -32.00 -15.17
N MET A 42 16.17 -31.15 -14.16
CA MET A 42 15.27 -31.03 -13.01
C MET A 42 14.00 -30.33 -13.50
N GLU A 43 13.17 -31.19 -14.09
CA GLU A 43 11.72 -31.20 -14.14
C GLU A 43 11.00 -29.98 -13.53
N THR A 44 10.27 -29.33 -14.42
CA THR A 44 9.31 -28.22 -14.30
C THR A 44 8.14 -28.45 -13.31
N ALA A 45 8.29 -29.35 -12.34
CA ALA A 45 7.28 -29.63 -11.31
C ALA A 45 7.37 -28.69 -10.09
N ALA A 46 8.56 -28.18 -9.77
CA ALA A 46 8.76 -27.28 -8.62
C ALA A 46 8.19 -25.85 -8.83
N LEU A 47 7.98 -25.44 -10.09
CA LEU A 47 7.37 -24.15 -10.43
C LEU A 47 5.84 -24.22 -10.60
N LYS A 48 5.27 -25.40 -10.85
CA LYS A 48 3.81 -25.60 -10.82
C LYS A 48 3.26 -25.73 -9.41
N LYS A 49 4.04 -26.24 -8.45
CA LYS A 49 3.60 -26.39 -7.06
C LYS A 49 3.43 -25.05 -6.32
N LYS A 50 4.04 -23.96 -6.78
CA LYS A 50 3.94 -22.64 -6.11
C LYS A 50 2.64 -21.88 -6.45
N VAL A 51 1.83 -22.37 -7.39
CA VAL A 51 0.56 -21.74 -7.80
C VAL A 51 -0.67 -22.47 -7.21
N GLU A 52 -0.56 -23.74 -6.82
CA GLU A 52 -1.71 -24.53 -6.30
C GLU A 52 -1.83 -24.57 -4.77
N GLU A 53 -0.91 -23.97 -4.00
CA GLU A 53 -0.91 -24.00 -2.53
C GLU A 53 -1.32 -22.66 -1.85
N LYS A 54 -2.07 -21.79 -2.57
CA LYS A 54 -2.71 -20.58 -1.99
C LYS A 54 -4.21 -20.74 -1.72
N GLU A 55 -4.78 -21.93 -1.89
CA GLU A 55 -6.13 -22.26 -1.39
C GLU A 55 -6.02 -23.10 -0.11
N GLY A 56 -5.87 -22.46 1.05
CA GLY A 56 -5.91 -23.21 2.31
C GLY A 56 -5.20 -22.59 3.51
N SER A 57 -4.59 -21.42 3.39
CA SER A 57 -4.16 -20.70 4.59
C SER A 57 -5.41 -20.17 5.29
N PRO A 58 -5.64 -20.45 6.59
CA PRO A 58 -6.80 -19.94 7.30
C PRO A 58 -6.74 -18.42 7.27
N VAL A 59 -7.58 -17.85 6.41
CA VAL A 59 -7.83 -16.41 6.29
C VAL A 59 -8.06 -15.91 7.71
N SER A 60 -7.16 -15.07 8.22
CA SER A 60 -7.33 -14.48 9.55
C SER A 60 -8.71 -13.79 9.58
N LEU A 61 -9.39 -13.80 10.72
CA LEU A 61 -10.70 -13.14 10.86
C LEU A 61 -10.70 -11.68 10.37
N GLY A 62 -9.54 -11.01 10.42
CA GLY A 62 -9.35 -9.67 9.84
C GLY A 62 -9.51 -9.67 8.32
N ASN A 63 -8.82 -10.58 7.64
CA ASN A 63 -8.85 -10.69 6.17
C ASN A 63 -10.25 -11.05 5.65
N GLN A 64 -11.04 -11.84 6.39
CA GLN A 64 -12.41 -12.17 5.95
C GLN A 64 -13.33 -10.96 5.97
N LYS A 65 -13.22 -10.08 6.99
CA LYS A 65 -14.01 -8.85 7.06
C LYS A 65 -13.65 -7.89 5.90
N GLU A 66 -12.38 -7.83 5.54
CA GLU A 66 -11.89 -6.99 4.44
C GLU A 66 -12.33 -7.54 3.07
N LEU A 67 -12.27 -8.86 2.86
CA LEU A 67 -12.84 -9.51 1.67
C LEU A 67 -14.35 -9.29 1.55
N ASP A 68 -15.08 -9.40 2.66
CA ASP A 68 -16.50 -9.12 2.71
C ASP A 68 -16.81 -7.66 2.36
N PHE A 69 -16.00 -6.73 2.86
CA PHE A 69 -16.11 -5.32 2.51
C PHE A 69 -15.84 -5.11 1.01
N LEU A 70 -14.74 -5.66 0.48
CA LEU A 70 -14.35 -5.57 -0.93
C LEU A 70 -15.49 -6.01 -1.84
N LYS A 71 -16.16 -7.12 -1.51
CA LYS A 71 -17.30 -7.68 -2.29
C LYS A 71 -18.59 -6.86 -2.19
N LYS A 72 -18.80 -6.13 -1.10
CA LYS A 72 -20.10 -5.50 -0.77
C LYS A 72 -20.12 -4.00 -0.95
N PHE A 73 -18.97 -3.31 -0.87
CA PHE A 73 -18.96 -1.85 -0.95
C PHE A 73 -19.40 -1.38 -2.33
N LYS A 74 -20.07 -0.23 -2.37
CA LYS A 74 -20.59 0.38 -3.60
C LYS A 74 -20.34 1.87 -3.56
N THR A 75 -20.05 2.45 -4.71
CA THR A 75 -20.05 3.90 -4.88
C THR A 75 -21.45 4.44 -4.65
N LEU A 76 -21.55 5.48 -3.82
CA LEU A 76 -22.79 6.18 -3.53
C LEU A 76 -22.78 7.55 -4.21
N THR A 77 -23.97 8.07 -4.53
CA THR A 77 -24.09 9.38 -5.15
C THR A 77 -24.17 10.46 -4.08
N TYR A 78 -23.35 11.49 -4.21
CA TYR A 78 -23.37 12.68 -3.34
C TYR A 78 -23.30 13.95 -4.18
N GLU A 79 -23.94 15.02 -3.71
CA GLU A 79 -23.89 16.32 -4.38
C GLU A 79 -22.58 17.06 -4.10
N LYS A 80 -22.07 16.96 -2.87
CA LYS A 80 -20.84 17.65 -2.44
C LYS A 80 -19.61 16.81 -2.73
N ALA A 81 -18.56 17.45 -3.24
CA ALA A 81 -17.24 16.86 -3.40
C ALA A 81 -16.65 16.43 -2.04
N VAL A 82 -16.53 17.41 -1.14
CA VAL A 82 -15.99 17.24 0.22
C VAL A 82 -16.92 17.94 1.20
N ALA A 83 -17.06 17.35 2.38
CA ALA A 83 -17.61 17.97 3.56
C ALA A 83 -16.81 17.46 4.77
N PHE A 84 -16.47 18.33 5.71
CA PHE A 84 -15.79 17.96 6.94
C PHE A 84 -16.80 17.74 8.05
N GLN A 85 -16.44 16.89 9.03
CA GLN A 85 -17.09 16.93 10.33
C GLN A 85 -16.70 18.23 11.05
N ASP A 86 -17.53 18.66 12.00
CA ASP A 86 -17.32 19.92 12.73
C ASP A 86 -15.95 19.94 13.43
N GLY A 87 -15.11 20.91 13.05
CA GLY A 87 -13.79 21.10 13.64
C GLY A 87 -12.71 20.10 13.21
N ALA A 88 -12.99 19.25 12.21
CA ALA A 88 -12.06 18.19 11.79
C ALA A 88 -11.16 18.58 10.59
N GLU A 89 -11.32 19.76 10.00
CA GLU A 89 -10.64 20.17 8.77
C GLU A 89 -9.11 20.14 8.90
N ASP A 90 -8.53 20.78 9.92
CA ASP A 90 -7.08 20.80 10.16
C ASP A 90 -6.52 19.37 10.38
N ASP A 91 -7.23 18.52 11.13
CA ASP A 91 -6.80 17.14 11.37
C ASP A 91 -6.84 16.30 10.09
N VAL A 92 -7.89 16.47 9.29
CA VAL A 92 -8.01 15.82 7.97
C VAL A 92 -6.86 16.24 7.07
N GLN A 93 -6.61 17.54 6.96
CA GLN A 93 -5.52 18.10 6.16
C GLN A 93 -4.15 17.53 6.56
N ASN A 94 -3.87 17.50 7.87
CA ASN A 94 -2.62 16.93 8.40
C ASN A 94 -2.49 15.43 8.10
N ILE A 95 -3.57 14.66 8.26
CA ILE A 95 -3.56 13.22 7.99
C ILE A 95 -3.35 12.96 6.49
N ILE A 96 -4.04 13.70 5.61
CA ILE A 96 -3.87 13.56 4.15
C ILE A 96 -2.42 13.82 3.76
N SER A 97 -1.82 14.92 4.23
CA SER A 97 -0.42 15.26 3.89
C SER A 97 0.57 14.22 4.43
N LYS A 98 0.39 13.77 5.67
CA LYS A 98 1.21 12.72 6.29
C LYS A 98 1.16 11.41 5.48
N GLN A 99 -0.05 10.95 5.14
CA GLN A 99 -0.23 9.69 4.45
C GLN A 99 0.18 9.77 2.98
N HIS A 100 0.03 10.93 2.34
CA HIS A 100 0.65 11.19 1.04
C HIS A 100 2.18 11.07 1.12
N GLY A 101 2.83 11.69 2.11
CA GLY A 101 4.29 11.57 2.30
C GLY A 101 4.74 10.11 2.46
N TYR A 102 4.06 9.34 3.30
CA TYR A 102 4.34 7.91 3.46
C TYR A 102 4.18 7.12 2.15
N LEU A 103 3.07 7.33 1.42
CA LEU A 103 2.81 6.65 0.16
C LEU A 103 3.79 7.07 -0.94
N ASN A 104 4.29 8.30 -0.91
CA ASN A 104 5.35 8.75 -1.80
C ASN A 104 6.67 8.02 -1.53
N ASP A 105 7.03 7.80 -0.27
CA ASP A 105 8.24 7.02 0.08
C ASP A 105 8.10 5.54 -0.32
N LEU A 106 6.89 5.00 -0.21
CA LEU A 106 6.61 3.59 -0.52
C LEU A 106 6.44 3.31 -2.03
N ALA A 107 5.74 4.19 -2.75
CA ALA A 107 5.32 3.96 -4.13
C ALA A 107 5.98 4.90 -5.16
N GLY A 108 6.57 6.01 -4.71
CA GLY A 108 7.21 7.01 -5.55
C GLY A 108 8.49 6.48 -6.24
N TYR A 109 8.86 7.12 -7.35
CA TYR A 109 10.12 6.87 -8.08
C TYR A 109 10.43 5.39 -8.42
N GLY A 110 9.40 4.56 -8.61
CA GLY A 110 9.55 3.13 -8.91
C GLY A 110 9.47 2.20 -7.70
N GLY A 111 9.24 2.73 -6.50
CA GLY A 111 9.07 1.94 -5.26
C GLY A 111 7.92 0.92 -5.34
N ALA A 112 6.87 1.24 -6.10
CA ALA A 112 5.77 0.31 -6.34
C ALA A 112 6.19 -1.00 -7.02
N ASP A 113 7.28 -1.01 -7.80
CA ASP A 113 7.75 -2.19 -8.54
C ASP A 113 8.55 -3.17 -7.66
N VAL A 114 8.97 -2.73 -6.47
CA VAL A 114 9.68 -3.53 -5.46
C VAL A 114 8.87 -3.70 -4.17
N PHE A 115 7.59 -3.33 -4.21
CA PHE A 115 6.66 -3.50 -3.11
C PHE A 115 6.56 -4.96 -2.68
N ASN A 116 6.48 -5.20 -1.37
CA ASN A 116 6.27 -6.52 -0.78
C ASN A 116 5.11 -6.42 0.21
N GLY A 117 3.93 -6.82 -0.25
CA GLY A 117 2.69 -6.72 0.50
C GLY A 117 2.69 -7.48 1.82
N GLU A 118 3.36 -8.64 1.87
CA GLU A 118 3.47 -9.42 3.11
C GLU A 118 4.27 -8.65 4.16
N ALA A 119 5.46 -8.17 3.81
CA ALA A 119 6.29 -7.38 4.73
C ALA A 119 5.57 -6.10 5.18
N GLU A 120 4.94 -5.39 4.26
CA GLU A 120 4.27 -4.13 4.55
C GLU A 120 3.03 -4.34 5.43
N SER A 121 2.32 -5.46 5.30
CA SER A 121 1.14 -5.75 6.12
C SER A 121 1.43 -5.78 7.63
N TYR A 122 2.69 -6.01 8.02
CA TYR A 122 3.16 -6.03 9.39
C TYR A 122 3.81 -4.72 9.85
N SER A 123 3.99 -3.72 8.96
CA SER A 123 4.63 -2.46 9.33
C SER A 123 3.70 -1.60 10.22
N SER A 124 4.28 -0.78 11.08
CA SER A 124 3.52 0.16 11.91
C SER A 124 2.83 1.22 11.06
N GLU A 125 3.53 1.69 10.03
CA GLU A 125 3.16 2.76 9.12
C GLU A 125 1.97 2.34 8.25
N TRP A 126 1.94 1.10 7.76
CA TRP A 126 0.80 0.58 7.01
C TRP A 126 -0.45 0.40 7.89
N ASN A 127 -0.26 -0.06 9.13
CA ASN A 127 -1.36 -0.17 10.07
C ASN A 127 -1.90 1.21 10.49
N GLU A 128 -1.03 2.21 10.58
CA GLU A 128 -1.41 3.60 10.79
C GLU A 128 -2.17 4.16 9.58
N LEU A 129 -1.73 3.90 8.35
CA LEU A 129 -2.47 4.28 7.13
C LEU A 129 -3.90 3.70 7.14
N LYS A 130 -4.07 2.41 7.45
CA LYS A 130 -5.41 1.79 7.53
C LYS A 130 -6.28 2.43 8.62
N HIS A 131 -5.69 2.75 9.77
CA HIS A 131 -6.39 3.44 10.85
C HIS A 131 -6.82 4.84 10.41
N ASP A 132 -5.92 5.58 9.77
CA ASP A 132 -6.15 6.94 9.31
C ASP A 132 -7.22 6.99 8.21
N ILE A 133 -7.25 6.02 7.28
CA ILE A 133 -8.34 5.87 6.30
C ILE A 133 -9.71 5.69 7.00
N GLU A 134 -9.77 4.83 8.02
CA GLU A 134 -11.02 4.60 8.76
C GLU A 134 -11.44 5.84 9.56
N TRP A 135 -10.48 6.55 10.14
CA TRP A 135 -10.73 7.80 10.86
C TRP A 135 -11.23 8.89 9.91
N LEU A 136 -10.57 9.10 8.76
CA LEU A 136 -11.00 10.03 7.72
C LEU A 136 -12.44 9.73 7.28
N ARG A 137 -12.78 8.44 7.10
CA ARG A 137 -14.11 7.99 6.68
C ARG A 137 -15.21 8.21 7.73
N SER A 138 -14.88 8.06 9.01
CA SER A 138 -15.86 8.02 10.10
C SER A 138 -15.98 9.31 10.90
N SER A 139 -14.86 10.04 11.03
CA SER A 139 -14.69 11.14 11.98
C SER A 139 -14.07 12.39 11.35
N GLY A 140 -13.33 12.26 10.24
CA GLY A 140 -12.76 13.39 9.50
C GLY A 140 -13.76 14.03 8.54
N PHE A 141 -14.26 13.24 7.59
CA PHE A 141 -15.19 13.70 6.57
C PHE A 141 -16.65 13.44 6.94
N ALA A 142 -17.51 14.40 6.64
CA ALA A 142 -18.95 14.23 6.58
C ALA A 142 -19.38 13.67 5.21
N ALA A 143 -20.61 13.16 5.13
CA ALA A 143 -21.15 12.50 3.95
C ALA A 143 -21.03 13.35 2.68
N SER A 144 -20.17 12.90 1.76
CA SER A 144 -19.83 13.57 0.49
C SER A 144 -19.08 12.58 -0.42
N ARG A 145 -18.76 12.97 -1.66
CA ARG A 145 -18.08 12.08 -2.62
C ARG A 145 -16.74 11.53 -2.11
N VAL A 146 -16.02 12.28 -1.27
CA VAL A 146 -14.78 11.79 -0.63
C VAL A 146 -14.97 10.55 0.24
N TRP A 147 -16.19 10.22 0.68
CA TRP A 147 -16.45 8.93 1.31
C TRP A 147 -16.24 7.76 0.36
N ASN A 148 -16.58 7.91 -0.93
CA ASN A 148 -16.27 6.91 -1.95
C ASN A 148 -14.74 6.75 -2.10
N ASP A 149 -14.00 7.85 -1.99
CA ASP A 149 -12.53 7.82 -2.05
C ASP A 149 -11.92 7.07 -0.88
N MET A 150 -12.45 7.26 0.33
CA MET A 150 -11.98 6.53 1.51
C MET A 150 -12.38 5.04 1.46
N ASP A 151 -13.57 4.72 0.96
CA ASP A 151 -14.00 3.33 0.79
C ASP A 151 -13.14 2.61 -0.28
N ARG A 152 -12.78 3.31 -1.38
CA ARG A 152 -11.83 2.83 -2.38
C ARG A 152 -10.42 2.70 -1.81
N ALA A 153 -9.93 3.69 -1.08
CA ALA A 153 -8.61 3.66 -0.44
C ALA A 153 -8.47 2.46 0.50
N LYS A 154 -9.51 2.17 1.29
CA LYS A 154 -9.56 0.98 2.15
C LYS A 154 -9.48 -0.32 1.35
N ALA A 155 -10.25 -0.41 0.26
CA ALA A 155 -10.21 -1.57 -0.62
C ALA A 155 -8.85 -1.75 -1.30
N LEU A 156 -8.26 -0.67 -1.81
CA LEU A 156 -6.94 -0.67 -2.45
C LEU A 156 -5.83 -1.03 -1.48
N ALA A 157 -5.87 -0.52 -0.25
CA ALA A 157 -4.91 -0.93 0.79
C ALA A 157 -5.00 -2.44 1.04
N PHE A 158 -6.20 -2.99 1.20
CA PHE A 158 -6.34 -4.43 1.36
C PHE A 158 -5.80 -5.21 0.15
N VAL A 159 -6.19 -4.84 -1.07
CA VAL A 159 -5.78 -5.54 -2.31
C VAL A 159 -4.27 -5.45 -2.51
N ALA A 160 -3.66 -4.28 -2.25
CA ALA A 160 -2.21 -4.09 -2.35
C ALA A 160 -1.46 -5.13 -1.52
N VAL A 161 -1.75 -5.25 -0.22
CA VAL A 161 -1.00 -6.22 0.62
C VAL A 161 -1.42 -7.66 0.41
N TYR A 162 -2.72 -7.92 0.23
CA TYR A 162 -3.24 -9.29 0.17
C TYR A 162 -2.87 -10.00 -1.13
N TYR A 163 -2.88 -9.26 -2.24
CA TYR A 163 -2.55 -9.78 -3.58
C TYR A 163 -1.17 -9.36 -4.08
N ASP A 164 -0.41 -8.59 -3.31
CA ASP A 164 0.87 -8.01 -3.72
C ASP A 164 0.73 -7.15 -4.99
N ASP A 165 -0.34 -6.37 -5.03
CA ASP A 165 -0.79 -5.64 -6.23
C ASP A 165 -0.27 -4.20 -6.24
N SER A 166 0.79 -3.98 -7.00
CA SER A 166 1.44 -2.66 -7.13
C SER A 166 0.55 -1.60 -7.77
N MET A 167 -0.41 -2.00 -8.60
CA MET A 167 -1.39 -1.07 -9.19
C MET A 167 -2.35 -0.51 -8.14
N SER A 168 -2.79 -1.34 -7.19
CA SER A 168 -3.59 -0.91 -6.05
C SER A 168 -2.83 0.09 -5.18
N LEU A 169 -1.55 -0.18 -4.92
CA LEU A 169 -0.68 0.76 -4.22
C LEU A 169 -0.55 2.09 -4.98
N ARG A 170 -0.38 2.06 -6.31
CA ARG A 170 -0.32 3.26 -7.14
C ARG A 170 -1.63 4.07 -7.09
N TYR A 171 -2.79 3.41 -7.15
CA TYR A 171 -4.07 4.11 -7.04
C TYR A 171 -4.32 4.66 -5.64
N LEU A 172 -3.93 3.93 -4.60
CA LEU A 172 -3.99 4.40 -3.22
C LEU A 172 -3.16 5.68 -3.04
N HIS A 173 -1.91 5.68 -3.53
CA HIS A 173 -1.07 6.86 -3.56
C HIS A 173 -1.72 8.03 -4.29
N ARG A 174 -2.27 7.80 -5.49
CA ARG A 174 -2.91 8.85 -6.29
C ARG A 174 -4.15 9.46 -5.63
N ILE A 175 -4.95 8.68 -4.90
CA ILE A 175 -6.09 9.22 -4.14
C ILE A 175 -5.58 10.21 -3.09
N PHE A 176 -4.59 9.84 -2.29
CA PHE A 176 -4.04 10.72 -1.26
C PHE A 176 -3.33 11.93 -1.87
N HIS A 177 -2.57 11.74 -2.95
CA HIS A 177 -1.94 12.83 -3.70
C HIS A 177 -2.98 13.85 -4.19
N ASP A 178 -4.02 13.40 -4.89
CA ASP A 178 -5.07 14.28 -5.42
C ASP A 178 -5.82 15.02 -4.30
N LEU A 179 -6.06 14.37 -3.16
CA LEU A 179 -6.64 15.03 -1.99
C LEU A 179 -5.69 16.05 -1.38
N ASP A 180 -4.39 15.77 -1.29
CA ASP A 180 -3.38 16.71 -0.76
C ASP A 180 -3.28 17.96 -1.64
N VAL A 181 -3.24 17.78 -2.97
CA VAL A 181 -3.28 18.88 -3.94
C VAL A 181 -4.52 19.76 -3.74
N LYS A 182 -5.69 19.16 -3.49
CA LYS A 182 -6.97 19.89 -3.42
C LYS A 182 -7.29 20.49 -2.06
N LEU A 183 -6.81 19.89 -0.98
CA LEU A 183 -7.17 20.30 0.38
C LEU A 183 -6.05 21.09 1.07
N ASN A 184 -4.79 20.89 0.69
CA ASN A 184 -3.63 21.52 1.32
C ASN A 184 -2.87 22.47 0.40
N ASP A 185 -3.39 22.73 -0.80
CA ASP A 185 -2.69 23.48 -1.85
C ASP A 185 -1.27 22.93 -2.09
N TYR A 186 -1.11 21.60 -2.01
CA TYR A 186 0.15 20.95 -2.29
C TYR A 186 0.51 21.13 -3.77
N GLU A 187 1.60 21.87 -4.02
CA GLU A 187 2.18 22.02 -5.35
C GLU A 187 3.34 21.02 -5.50
N ASP A 188 3.09 19.91 -6.21
CA ASP A 188 4.20 19.08 -6.70
C ASP A 188 4.97 19.87 -7.78
N LYS A 189 6.25 19.57 -7.98
CA LYS A 189 7.08 20.18 -9.02
C LYS A 189 6.49 20.07 -10.42
N ASP A 190 5.70 19.01 -10.65
CA ASP A 190 5.02 18.76 -11.91
C ASP A 190 3.52 19.13 -11.86
N ASN A 191 2.99 19.59 -10.72
CA ASN A 191 1.58 19.91 -10.47
C ASN A 191 0.62 18.85 -11.03
N GLN A 192 1.01 17.58 -10.94
CA GLN A 192 0.35 16.51 -11.66
C GLN A 192 -0.88 16.03 -10.93
N TYR A 193 -2.05 16.40 -11.42
CA TYR A 193 -3.33 15.91 -10.90
C TYR A 193 -3.77 14.65 -11.67
N TRP A 194 -4.01 13.53 -10.96
CA TRP A 194 -4.24 12.22 -11.60
C TRP A 194 -5.71 11.88 -11.85
N ASN A 195 -6.63 12.67 -11.29
CA ASN A 195 -8.08 12.44 -11.35
C ASN A 195 -8.50 11.07 -10.78
N ALA A 196 -7.79 10.55 -9.79
CA ALA A 196 -8.07 9.25 -9.17
C ALA A 196 -9.21 9.32 -8.13
N THR A 197 -9.62 10.52 -7.73
CA THR A 197 -10.69 10.74 -6.75
C THR A 197 -12.05 10.91 -7.40
N ASP A 198 -13.10 10.50 -6.69
CA ASP A 198 -14.51 10.81 -6.94
C ASP A 198 -14.84 12.25 -6.57
N ALA A 199 -14.22 12.75 -5.49
CA ALA A 199 -14.49 14.07 -4.97
C ALA A 199 -14.17 15.16 -6.01
N PHE A 200 -13.08 14.98 -6.76
CA PHE A 200 -12.49 16.03 -7.57
C PHE A 200 -12.02 15.58 -8.96
N GLY A 201 -11.98 14.27 -9.25
CA GLY A 201 -11.57 13.73 -10.55
C GLY A 201 -12.75 13.21 -11.37
N ASP A 202 -12.54 13.15 -12.69
CA ASP A 202 -13.49 12.57 -13.65
C ASP A 202 -13.12 11.13 -14.05
N ASN A 203 -12.08 10.55 -13.44
CA ASN A 203 -11.49 9.27 -13.86
C ASN A 203 -11.48 8.21 -12.74
N SER A 204 -12.37 8.36 -11.75
CA SER A 204 -12.54 7.39 -10.68
C SER A 204 -13.05 6.03 -11.18
N ASP A 205 -13.59 5.98 -12.41
CA ASP A 205 -13.98 4.76 -13.11
C ASP A 205 -12.81 3.79 -13.28
N ASN A 206 -11.60 4.26 -13.61
CA ASN A 206 -10.44 3.36 -13.74
C ASN A 206 -10.05 2.71 -12.40
N VAL A 207 -10.22 3.44 -11.29
CA VAL A 207 -9.99 2.89 -9.95
C VAL A 207 -11.05 1.85 -9.62
N GLN A 208 -12.30 2.13 -10.00
CA GLN A 208 -13.42 1.22 -9.79
C GLN A 208 -13.27 -0.07 -10.62
N ASP A 209 -12.94 0.05 -11.90
CA ASP A 209 -12.71 -1.08 -12.82
C ASP A 209 -11.57 -1.99 -12.30
N HIS A 210 -10.49 -1.39 -11.79
CA HIS A 210 -9.40 -2.13 -11.15
C HIS A 210 -9.87 -2.93 -9.94
N LEU A 211 -10.66 -2.31 -9.04
CA LEU A 211 -11.22 -2.97 -7.87
C LEU A 211 -12.25 -4.03 -8.23
N ASP A 212 -13.02 -3.84 -9.31
CA ASP A 212 -13.98 -4.82 -9.80
C ASP A 212 -13.30 -6.06 -10.38
N GLY A 213 -12.11 -5.90 -10.98
CA GLY A 213 -11.27 -7.03 -11.39
C GLY A 213 -10.67 -7.84 -10.23
N ALA A 214 -10.59 -7.26 -9.02
CA ALA A 214 -10.03 -7.90 -7.83
C ALA A 214 -11.08 -8.61 -6.93
N ARG A 215 -12.36 -8.48 -7.25
CA ARG A 215 -13.50 -9.06 -6.50
C ARG A 215 -13.81 -10.50 -6.90
#